data_AF-A0A9P4WV37-F1
#
_entry.id   AF-A0A9P4WV37-F1
#
_cell.length_a   1.000
_cell.length_b   1.000
_cell.length_c   1.000
_cell.angle_alpha   90.00
_cell.angle_beta   90.00
_cell.angle_gamma   90.00
#
_symmetry.space_group_name_H-M   'P 1'
#
loop_
_entity.id
_entity.type
_entity.pdbx_description
1 polymer ?
#
loop_
_entity_poly.entity_id
_entity_poly.type
_entity_poly.pdbx_seq_one_letter_code
_entity_poly.pdbx_strand_id
1 'polypeptide(L)'
;MPWLLLALSRFANAACECGYSLNQTTDSEYAVFTELMENDFLHMDTDNITDYGWRPQVYNVSVPADNHRIAYGKDFSLGNIIPNPLKNSKKWSGDADHGGDAGLELWVRGDHSHGYVNGSEIVSVRDDILHGSFRVGMKLSNSSGTCGAFFFYYNNSQEIDMEFLSHEFNSTGGAVNLVLQSPESVAHGNDAAGTSTYKVAPLPFEPDNMFHEYRFDWTADRVTFYVDGAFLWEMTEQIPTEGGGIFFNHWSNGDPNWSAGPPDADTVMTLSYVKGYFNSTDTDRSQNDYKKRCPTFDPAKVCPIPAQTSAPDVSLGPDAPKTYFFSQQEGMTPGQILYSNGATLFSAPAVSVLAPLLVAFLSWTLA
;
A
#
# COMPACT_ATOMS: atom_id res chain seq x y z
N MET A 1 -49.82 1.10 -35.21
CA MET A 1 -48.50 0.59 -34.81
C MET A 1 -48.10 1.24 -33.51
N PRO A 2 -48.15 0.54 -32.36
CA PRO A 2 -47.69 1.11 -31.11
C PRO A 2 -46.16 1.07 -31.09
N TRP A 3 -45.55 2.20 -30.75
CA TRP A 3 -44.11 2.31 -30.49
C TRP A 3 -43.85 1.70 -29.12
N LEU A 4 -43.34 0.47 -29.10
CA LEU A 4 -42.78 -0.14 -27.90
C LEU A 4 -41.38 0.47 -27.72
N LEU A 5 -41.25 1.44 -26.80
CA LEU A 5 -39.95 1.85 -26.28
C LEU A 5 -39.41 0.69 -25.45
N LEU A 6 -38.58 -0.14 -26.07
CA LEU A 6 -37.71 -1.07 -25.35
C LEU A 6 -36.74 -0.23 -24.51
N ALA A 7 -37.05 -0.10 -23.22
CA ALA A 7 -36.06 0.26 -22.22
C ALA A 7 -35.01 -0.87 -22.21
N LEU A 8 -33.97 -0.71 -23.03
CA LEU A 8 -32.73 -1.45 -22.87
C LEU A 8 -32.16 -0.96 -21.54
N SER A 9 -32.45 -1.70 -20.47
CA SER A 9 -31.66 -1.67 -19.25
C SER A 9 -30.21 -1.83 -19.69
N ARG A 10 -29.42 -0.75 -19.59
CA ARG A 10 -27.97 -0.85 -19.64
C ARG A 10 -27.58 -1.69 -18.44
N PHE A 11 -27.52 -3.00 -18.63
CA PHE A 11 -26.77 -3.86 -17.72
C PHE A 11 -25.34 -3.35 -17.84
N ALA A 12 -24.90 -2.57 -16.86
CA ALA A 12 -23.48 -2.37 -16.65
C ALA A 12 -22.89 -3.79 -16.58
N ASN A 13 -22.03 -4.15 -17.54
CA ASN A 13 -21.29 -5.41 -17.46
C ASN A 13 -20.40 -5.27 -16.23
N ALA A 14 -20.89 -5.78 -15.10
CA ALA A 14 -20.10 -5.90 -13.89
C ALA A 14 -18.90 -6.79 -14.24
N ALA A 15 -17.71 -6.22 -14.20
CA ALA A 15 -16.46 -6.93 -14.32
C ALA A 15 -15.88 -7.05 -12.91
N CYS A 16 -15.16 -8.12 -12.60
CA CYS A 16 -14.55 -8.37 -11.30
C CYS A 16 -15.49 -8.88 -10.18
N GLU A 17 -16.71 -9.34 -10.49
CA GLU A 17 -17.61 -9.90 -9.46
C GLU A 17 -17.03 -11.13 -8.74
N CYS A 18 -16.15 -11.89 -9.41
CA CYS A 18 -15.44 -13.03 -8.84
C CYS A 18 -14.06 -12.70 -8.26
N GLY A 19 -13.68 -11.41 -8.23
CA GLY A 19 -12.49 -10.93 -7.52
C GLY A 19 -11.41 -10.32 -8.42
N TYR A 20 -10.24 -10.14 -7.82
CA TYR A 20 -9.07 -9.47 -8.38
C TYR A 20 -7.88 -10.42 -8.30
N SER A 21 -7.14 -10.60 -9.40
CA SER A 21 -6.04 -11.57 -9.43
C SER A 21 -4.65 -10.96 -9.49
N LEU A 22 -3.72 -11.56 -8.76
CA LEU A 22 -2.31 -11.56 -9.13
C LEU A 22 -2.16 -12.49 -10.34
N ASN A 23 -1.48 -11.99 -11.39
CA ASN A 23 -1.30 -12.70 -12.66
C ASN A 23 -2.63 -13.03 -13.37
N GLN A 24 -2.54 -13.64 -14.55
CA GLN A 24 -3.73 -14.09 -15.28
C GLN A 24 -4.27 -15.36 -14.62
N THR A 25 -5.59 -15.57 -14.61
CA THR A 25 -6.21 -16.79 -14.05
C THR A 25 -5.85 -18.07 -14.82
N THR A 26 -5.17 -17.94 -15.95
CA THR A 26 -4.60 -19.06 -16.72
C THR A 26 -3.21 -19.45 -16.25
N ASP A 27 -2.54 -18.60 -15.46
CA ASP A 27 -1.19 -18.84 -14.97
C ASP A 27 -1.24 -19.82 -13.79
N SER A 28 -0.21 -20.64 -13.60
CA SER A 28 -0.20 -21.65 -12.54
C SER A 28 -0.07 -21.08 -11.12
N GLU A 29 0.40 -19.84 -11.01
CA GLU A 29 0.68 -19.16 -9.74
C GLU A 29 -0.23 -17.93 -9.51
N TYR A 30 -1.41 -17.93 -10.13
CA TYR A 30 -2.39 -16.88 -9.86
C TYR A 30 -2.93 -16.97 -8.43
N ALA A 31 -3.24 -15.82 -7.86
CA ALA A 31 -3.97 -15.73 -6.59
C ALA A 31 -5.17 -14.80 -6.79
N VAL A 32 -6.33 -15.17 -6.26
CA VAL A 32 -7.55 -14.36 -6.35
C VAL A 32 -7.91 -13.81 -4.97
N PHE A 33 -8.17 -12.52 -4.94
CA PHE A 33 -8.62 -11.78 -3.78
C PHE A 33 -10.03 -11.27 -4.00
N THR A 34 -10.85 -11.34 -2.97
CA THR A 34 -12.30 -11.12 -3.11
C THR A 34 -12.74 -9.73 -2.65
N GLU A 35 -11.90 -9.01 -1.93
CA GLU A 35 -12.16 -7.68 -1.37
C GLU A 35 -11.09 -6.68 -1.79
N LEU A 36 -11.39 -5.38 -1.63
CA LEU A 36 -10.44 -4.31 -1.87
C LEU A 36 -10.59 -3.14 -0.89
N MET A 37 -9.51 -2.40 -0.71
CA MET A 37 -9.48 -1.08 -0.09
C MET A 37 -8.54 -0.19 -0.91
N GLU A 38 -9.04 0.92 -1.42
CA GLU A 38 -8.30 1.81 -2.32
C GLU A 38 -8.46 3.26 -1.88
N ASN A 39 -7.34 3.97 -1.77
CA ASN A 39 -7.32 5.37 -1.39
C ASN A 39 -6.38 6.16 -2.29
N ASP A 40 -6.91 7.23 -2.87
CA ASP A 40 -6.19 8.28 -3.58
C ASP A 40 -5.97 9.45 -2.61
N PHE A 41 -4.77 9.52 -2.03
CA PHE A 41 -4.41 10.55 -1.06
C PHE A 41 -3.99 11.86 -1.71
N LEU A 42 -3.66 11.86 -3.02
CA LEU A 42 -3.40 13.11 -3.77
C LEU A 42 -4.65 14.00 -3.82
N HIS A 43 -5.83 13.43 -3.64
CA HIS A 43 -7.12 14.13 -3.72
C HIS A 43 -7.92 14.04 -2.41
N MET A 44 -7.31 13.62 -1.30
CA MET A 44 -8.00 13.50 -0.01
C MET A 44 -8.08 14.86 0.69
N ASP A 45 -9.28 15.44 0.66
CA ASP A 45 -9.61 16.70 1.34
C ASP A 45 -10.63 16.43 2.46
N THR A 46 -10.14 15.98 3.62
CA THR A 46 -10.96 15.70 4.80
C THR A 46 -10.14 15.77 6.07
N ASP A 47 -10.77 16.09 7.20
CA ASP A 47 -10.18 15.88 8.53
C ASP A 47 -10.52 14.49 9.10
N ASN A 48 -11.50 13.78 8.53
CA ASN A 48 -11.94 12.48 9.00
C ASN A 48 -11.38 11.34 8.14
N ILE A 49 -10.14 10.92 8.42
CA ILE A 49 -9.48 9.84 7.67
C ILE A 49 -10.13 8.46 7.87
N THR A 50 -10.99 8.29 8.88
CA THR A 50 -11.73 7.04 9.11
C THR A 50 -12.78 6.77 8.03
N ASP A 51 -13.33 7.80 7.40
CA ASP A 51 -14.21 7.63 6.24
C ASP A 51 -13.47 7.07 5.01
N TYR A 52 -12.14 7.16 5.02
CA TYR A 52 -11.22 6.61 4.02
C TYR A 52 -10.65 5.25 4.47
N GLY A 53 -11.12 4.70 5.59
CA GLY A 53 -10.71 3.38 6.05
C GLY A 53 -9.44 3.37 6.91
N TRP A 54 -9.03 4.52 7.47
CA TRP A 54 -7.84 4.63 8.32
C TRP A 54 -8.15 5.19 9.71
N ARG A 55 -7.49 4.66 10.74
CA ARG A 55 -7.57 5.08 12.14
C ARG A 55 -6.25 5.71 12.54
N PRO A 56 -6.19 7.02 12.80
CA PRO A 56 -5.05 7.62 13.47
C PRO A 56 -4.81 6.94 14.83
N GLN A 57 -3.56 6.70 15.19
CA GLN A 57 -3.20 6.19 16.51
C GLN A 57 -2.66 7.32 17.38
N VAL A 58 -3.05 7.30 18.66
CA VAL A 58 -2.62 8.28 19.66
C VAL A 58 -2.23 7.54 20.93
N TYR A 59 -0.94 7.40 21.14
CA TYR A 59 -0.38 6.71 22.29
C TYR A 59 1.09 7.06 22.46
N ASN A 60 1.63 6.78 23.64
CA ASN A 60 3.05 6.92 23.92
C ASN A 60 3.68 5.56 24.28
N VAL A 61 4.98 5.46 24.01
CA VAL A 61 5.82 4.33 24.38
C VAL A 61 7.03 4.88 25.11
N SER A 62 7.13 4.59 26.41
CA SER A 62 8.29 4.99 27.22
C SER A 62 9.49 4.09 26.94
N VAL A 63 10.70 4.62 27.16
CA VAL A 63 11.92 3.81 27.16
C VAL A 63 11.84 2.77 28.29
N PRO A 64 12.00 1.46 28.00
CA PRO A 64 12.01 0.45 29.05
C PRO A 64 13.17 0.69 30.05
N ALA A 65 12.94 0.46 31.34
CA ALA A 65 13.89 0.82 32.39
C ALA A 65 15.24 0.05 32.31
N ASP A 66 15.23 -1.13 31.71
CA ASP A 66 16.37 -2.00 31.46
C ASP A 66 16.98 -1.81 30.07
N ASN A 67 16.47 -0.87 29.27
CA ASN A 67 16.97 -0.62 27.93
C ASN A 67 18.21 0.30 27.96
N HIS A 68 19.28 -0.14 27.32
CA HIS A 68 20.53 0.61 27.17
C HIS A 68 20.84 1.01 25.72
N ARG A 69 19.96 0.66 24.78
CA ARG A 69 20.11 0.87 23.33
C ARG A 69 19.28 2.04 22.82
N ILE A 70 18.08 2.23 23.37
CA ILE A 70 17.12 3.26 22.98
C ILE A 70 17.27 4.49 23.88
N ALA A 71 17.34 5.68 23.27
CA ALA A 71 17.54 6.92 24.01
C ALA A 71 16.24 7.69 24.29
N TYR A 72 15.20 7.53 23.46
CA TYR A 72 13.98 8.33 23.51
C TYR A 72 12.71 7.47 23.48
N GLY A 73 11.67 7.94 24.16
CA GLY A 73 10.33 7.39 23.98
C GLY A 73 9.72 7.81 22.64
N LYS A 74 8.61 7.18 22.26
CA LYS A 74 7.81 7.55 21.09
C LYS A 74 6.48 8.16 21.54
N ASP A 75 6.02 9.20 20.87
CA ASP A 75 4.73 9.84 21.13
C ASP A 75 3.98 10.03 19.80
N PHE A 76 2.94 9.24 19.57
CA PHE A 76 2.14 9.29 18.35
C PHE A 76 0.96 10.24 18.55
N SER A 77 0.82 11.22 17.66
CA SER A 77 -0.20 12.26 17.80
C SER A 77 -0.97 12.54 16.50
N LEU A 78 -2.22 12.98 16.64
CA LEU A 78 -3.07 13.35 15.50
C LEU A 78 -2.48 14.51 14.69
N GLY A 79 -1.77 15.44 15.36
CA GLY A 79 -1.20 16.63 14.72
C GLY A 79 -0.06 16.33 13.74
N ASN A 80 0.39 15.08 13.66
CA ASN A 80 1.41 14.62 12.73
C ASN A 80 0.85 13.82 11.55
N ILE A 81 -0.48 13.74 11.43
CA ILE A 81 -1.16 13.05 10.34
C ILE A 81 -1.96 14.11 9.58
N ILE A 82 -1.42 14.59 8.47
CA ILE A 82 -1.91 15.79 7.79
C ILE A 82 -2.30 15.45 6.33
N PRO A 83 -3.59 15.50 5.98
CA PRO A 83 -4.02 15.48 4.60
C PRO A 83 -3.55 16.74 3.88
N ASN A 84 -2.87 16.58 2.75
CA ASN A 84 -2.35 17.68 1.92
C ASN A 84 -2.72 17.43 0.44
N PRO A 85 -3.98 17.61 0.04
CA PRO A 85 -4.44 17.32 -1.31
C PRO A 85 -3.86 18.29 -2.35
N LEU A 86 -3.92 17.91 -3.62
CA LEU A 86 -3.71 18.81 -4.74
C LEU A 86 -4.77 19.94 -4.73
N LYS A 87 -4.34 21.19 -4.91
CA LYS A 87 -5.25 22.35 -5.01
C LYS A 87 -6.33 22.22 -6.08
N ASN A 88 -6.06 21.43 -7.12
CA ASN A 88 -7.03 21.11 -8.15
C ASN A 88 -7.35 19.62 -8.13
N SER A 89 -8.48 19.28 -7.52
CA SER A 89 -8.95 17.90 -7.35
C SER A 89 -9.23 17.12 -8.65
N LYS A 90 -9.10 17.76 -9.82
CA LYS A 90 -9.29 17.15 -11.15
C LYS A 90 -7.99 16.89 -11.88
N LYS A 91 -6.84 17.25 -11.29
CA LYS A 91 -5.52 17.11 -11.90
C LYS A 91 -4.67 16.19 -11.05
N TRP A 92 -3.79 15.45 -11.70
CA TRP A 92 -2.82 14.57 -11.07
C TRP A 92 -1.43 15.22 -10.93
N SER A 93 -1.37 16.54 -11.06
CA SER A 93 -0.16 17.33 -10.92
C SER A 93 -0.51 18.77 -10.60
N GLY A 94 0.46 19.46 -10.00
CA GLY A 94 0.33 20.84 -9.55
C GLY A 94 0.64 20.98 -8.07
N ASP A 95 0.37 22.16 -7.54
CA ASP A 95 0.68 22.46 -6.14
C ASP A 95 -0.29 21.75 -5.20
N ALA A 96 0.24 21.22 -4.10
CA ALA A 96 -0.52 20.79 -2.93
C ALA A 96 -1.06 22.00 -2.15
N ASP A 97 -2.12 21.80 -1.35
CA ASP A 97 -2.79 22.88 -0.63
C ASP A 97 -1.88 23.53 0.42
N HIS A 98 -1.11 22.71 1.15
CA HIS A 98 -0.16 23.15 2.18
C HIS A 98 1.29 23.33 1.65
N GLY A 99 1.49 23.29 0.33
CA GLY A 99 2.82 23.24 -0.28
C GLY A 99 3.48 21.88 -0.13
N GLY A 100 4.74 21.72 -0.53
CA GLY A 100 5.41 20.41 -0.50
C GLY A 100 4.76 19.38 -1.44
N ASP A 101 4.87 18.11 -1.08
CA ASP A 101 4.33 16.98 -1.84
C ASP A 101 2.85 16.76 -1.48
N ALA A 102 1.99 16.57 -2.49
CA ALA A 102 0.60 16.23 -2.24
C ALA A 102 0.46 14.78 -1.74
N GLY A 103 -0.47 14.53 -0.82
CA GLY A 103 -0.73 13.21 -0.26
C GLY A 103 -1.17 13.26 1.20
N LEU A 104 -1.14 12.11 1.85
CA LEU A 104 -1.27 12.00 3.31
C LEU A 104 0.13 12.06 3.92
N GLU A 105 0.38 13.10 4.71
CA GLU A 105 1.66 13.36 5.36
C GLU A 105 1.70 12.72 6.75
N LEU A 106 2.79 11.99 7.01
CA LEU A 106 3.11 11.35 8.28
C LEU A 106 4.41 11.97 8.81
N TRP A 107 4.28 12.81 9.84
CA TRP A 107 5.37 13.65 10.36
C TRP A 107 6.08 13.03 11.56
N VAL A 108 7.41 13.23 11.59
CA VAL A 108 8.25 13.10 12.79
C VAL A 108 8.78 14.48 13.15
N ARG A 109 8.68 14.86 14.42
CA ARG A 109 9.17 16.15 14.92
C ARG A 109 10.61 16.05 15.38
N GLY A 110 11.40 17.07 15.07
CA GLY A 110 12.80 17.16 15.49
C GLY A 110 12.95 17.51 16.97
N ASP A 111 11.97 18.17 17.59
CA ASP A 111 11.99 18.43 19.04
C ASP A 111 11.79 17.14 19.83
N HIS A 112 12.81 16.80 20.61
CA HIS A 112 12.85 15.66 21.52
C HIS A 112 13.36 16.07 22.91
N SER A 113 13.32 17.38 23.23
CA SER A 113 13.85 17.95 24.47
C SER A 113 13.16 17.42 25.74
N HIS A 114 11.94 16.90 25.59
CA HIS A 114 11.13 16.28 26.64
C HIS A 114 11.30 14.75 26.74
N GLY A 115 12.29 14.16 26.05
CA GLY A 115 12.61 12.73 26.14
C GLY A 115 11.72 11.81 25.31
N TYR A 116 10.87 12.37 24.45
CA TYR A 116 10.02 11.66 23.50
C TYR A 116 10.20 12.26 22.11
N VAL A 117 10.20 11.43 21.08
CA VAL A 117 10.08 11.88 19.69
C VAL A 117 8.62 11.80 19.28
N ASN A 118 8.07 12.90 18.79
CA ASN A 118 6.70 12.92 18.30
C ASN A 118 6.68 12.36 16.86
N GLY A 119 5.85 11.34 16.63
CA GLY A 119 5.71 10.66 15.34
C GLY A 119 4.24 10.51 14.94
N SER A 120 3.98 9.67 13.95
CA SER A 120 2.64 9.44 13.40
C SER A 120 2.42 7.96 13.07
N GLU A 121 1.21 7.46 13.30
CA GLU A 121 0.80 6.12 12.91
C GLU A 121 -0.68 6.10 12.52
N ILE A 122 -0.97 5.41 11.42
CA ILE A 122 -2.33 5.11 10.96
C ILE A 122 -2.49 3.61 10.75
N VAL A 123 -3.69 3.10 11.02
CA VAL A 123 -4.03 1.68 10.89
C VAL A 123 -5.30 1.53 10.08
N SER A 124 -5.40 0.50 9.25
CA SER A 124 -6.64 0.20 8.56
C SER A 124 -7.78 0.03 9.59
N VAL A 125 -8.98 0.49 9.23
CA VAL A 125 -10.16 0.23 10.07
C VAL A 125 -10.53 -1.25 10.07
N ARG A 126 -10.06 -2.00 9.08
CA ARG A 126 -10.14 -3.46 8.99
C ARG A 126 -9.00 -4.06 9.80
N ASP A 127 -9.30 -5.04 10.64
CA ASP A 127 -8.39 -5.81 11.48
C ASP A 127 -8.50 -7.33 11.20
N ASP A 128 -9.15 -7.67 10.10
CA ASP A 128 -9.47 -9.02 9.64
C ASP A 128 -8.81 -9.34 8.28
N ILE A 129 -7.85 -8.52 7.84
CA ILE A 129 -7.17 -8.67 6.55
C ILE A 129 -6.28 -9.91 6.58
N LEU A 130 -6.42 -10.81 5.61
CA LEU A 130 -5.65 -12.06 5.51
C LEU A 130 -5.34 -12.40 4.05
N HIS A 131 -4.05 -12.51 3.71
CA HIS A 131 -3.55 -12.66 2.34
C HIS A 131 -3.98 -11.50 1.43
N GLY A 132 -3.10 -11.09 0.51
CA GLY A 132 -3.43 -9.99 -0.37
C GLY A 132 -2.27 -9.48 -1.19
N SER A 133 -2.56 -8.46 -1.96
CA SER A 133 -1.58 -7.63 -2.64
C SER A 133 -1.76 -6.20 -2.13
N PHE A 134 -0.76 -5.69 -1.43
CA PHE A 134 -0.81 -4.38 -0.79
C PHE A 134 0.26 -3.49 -1.40
N ARG A 135 -0.18 -2.35 -1.92
CA ARG A 135 0.65 -1.38 -2.64
C ARG A 135 0.46 -0.01 -2.03
N VAL A 136 1.55 0.75 -2.00
CA VAL A 136 1.54 2.14 -1.58
C VAL A 136 2.46 2.95 -2.49
N GLY A 137 2.02 4.14 -2.87
CA GLY A 137 2.92 5.15 -3.44
C GLY A 137 3.46 6.00 -2.30
N MET A 138 4.77 5.96 -2.03
CA MET A 138 5.38 6.70 -0.92
C MET A 138 6.61 7.47 -1.36
N LYS A 139 6.81 8.64 -0.74
CA LYS A 139 8.08 9.35 -0.73
C LYS A 139 8.55 9.45 0.72
N LEU A 140 9.79 9.04 0.97
CA LEU A 140 10.32 8.85 2.31
C LEU A 140 10.95 10.15 2.86
N SER A 141 11.25 10.16 4.16
CA SER A 141 11.91 11.30 4.83
C SER A 141 13.30 11.57 4.26
N ASN A 142 13.58 12.84 3.97
CA ASN A 142 14.89 13.34 3.53
C ASN A 142 15.84 13.67 4.70
N SER A 143 15.41 13.42 5.93
CA SER A 143 16.21 13.65 7.13
C SER A 143 16.59 12.32 7.75
N SER A 144 17.90 12.11 7.91
CA SER A 144 18.45 10.96 8.63
C SER A 144 17.93 10.95 10.07
N GLY A 145 17.69 9.76 10.61
CA GLY A 145 17.29 9.57 12.00
C GLY A 145 15.85 9.10 12.20
N THR A 146 15.18 8.56 11.19
CA THR A 146 13.81 8.04 11.31
C THR A 146 13.65 6.65 10.69
N CYS A 147 12.62 5.93 11.13
CA CYS A 147 12.07 4.77 10.45
C CYS A 147 10.68 5.13 9.91
N GLY A 148 10.49 5.02 8.60
CA GLY A 148 9.18 4.97 7.97
C GLY A 148 8.82 3.51 7.66
N ALA A 149 7.60 3.08 7.97
CA ALA A 149 7.20 1.69 7.76
C ALA A 149 5.85 1.59 7.03
N PHE A 150 5.75 0.55 6.21
CA PHE A 150 4.52 0.03 5.61
C PHE A 150 4.45 -1.45 5.93
N PHE A 151 3.44 -1.86 6.70
CA PHE A 151 3.43 -3.20 7.26
C PHE A 151 2.03 -3.78 7.49
N PHE A 152 1.96 -5.10 7.57
CA PHE A 152 0.82 -5.84 8.11
C PHE A 152 1.14 -6.24 9.55
N TYR A 153 0.17 -6.13 10.47
CA TYR A 153 0.34 -6.54 11.86
C TYR A 153 -0.90 -7.24 12.42
N TYR A 154 -0.68 -8.40 13.05
CA TYR A 154 -1.62 -9.04 13.99
C TYR A 154 -1.03 -9.03 15.41
N ASN A 155 0.21 -9.50 15.55
CA ASN A 155 0.99 -9.45 16.78
C ASN A 155 2.50 -9.55 16.45
N ASN A 156 3.35 -9.44 17.48
CA ASN A 156 4.82 -9.45 17.33
C ASN A 156 5.43 -10.72 16.70
N SER A 157 4.65 -11.77 16.45
CA SER A 157 5.11 -13.00 15.79
C SER A 157 4.45 -13.26 14.44
N GLN A 158 3.58 -12.33 14.00
CA GLN A 158 2.84 -12.38 12.74
C GLN A 158 2.71 -10.96 12.20
N GLU A 159 3.76 -10.55 11.51
CA GLU A 159 3.97 -9.21 10.96
C GLU A 159 4.68 -9.33 9.61
N ILE A 160 4.37 -8.43 8.67
CA ILE A 160 5.08 -8.30 7.39
C ILE A 160 5.52 -6.86 7.26
N ASP A 161 6.81 -6.61 7.15
CA ASP A 161 7.37 -5.27 7.18
C ASP A 161 8.12 -4.91 5.90
N MET A 162 7.90 -3.68 5.46
CA MET A 162 8.85 -2.90 4.67
C MET A 162 9.23 -1.67 5.49
N GLU A 163 10.42 -1.70 6.09
CA GLU A 163 10.94 -0.63 6.95
C GLU A 163 12.09 0.14 6.28
N PHE A 164 11.99 1.45 6.32
CA PHE A 164 12.85 2.39 5.62
C PHE A 164 13.59 3.25 6.63
N LEU A 165 14.88 2.97 6.80
CA LEU A 165 15.72 3.69 7.74
C LEU A 165 16.37 4.85 7.00
N SER A 166 15.99 6.08 7.33
CA SER A 166 16.43 7.26 6.55
C SER A 166 17.93 7.50 6.60
N HIS A 167 18.63 6.91 7.58
CA HIS A 167 20.10 6.94 7.66
C HIS A 167 20.79 6.01 6.65
N GLU A 168 20.06 5.11 6.00
CA GLU A 168 20.55 4.21 4.94
C GLU A 168 20.44 4.84 3.54
N PHE A 169 19.87 6.05 3.44
CA PHE A 169 19.71 6.76 2.18
C PHE A 169 20.94 7.61 1.84
N ASN A 170 21.22 7.73 0.56
CA ASN A 170 22.28 8.58 0.03
C ASN A 170 21.86 9.15 -1.32
N SER A 171 22.67 10.04 -1.90
CA SER A 171 22.35 10.77 -3.14
C SER A 171 22.24 9.90 -4.41
N THR A 172 22.32 8.58 -4.30
CA THR A 172 22.27 7.64 -5.43
C THR A 172 21.42 6.40 -5.15
N GLY A 173 20.90 6.24 -3.93
CA GLY A 173 20.32 4.98 -3.50
C GLY A 173 19.82 4.99 -2.07
N GLY A 174 19.23 3.87 -1.67
CA GLY A 174 18.84 3.60 -0.30
C GLY A 174 18.74 2.10 -0.04
N ALA A 175 18.01 1.75 1.01
CA ALA A 175 17.68 0.36 1.32
C ALA A 175 16.26 0.26 1.85
N VAL A 176 15.72 -0.95 1.77
CA VAL A 176 14.51 -1.36 2.49
C VAL A 176 14.84 -2.61 3.30
N ASN A 177 14.41 -2.61 4.56
CA ASN A 177 14.50 -3.74 5.47
C ASN A 177 13.18 -4.51 5.38
N LEU A 178 13.26 -5.71 4.82
CA LEU A 178 12.13 -6.61 4.64
C LEU A 178 12.14 -7.60 5.80
N VAL A 179 11.05 -7.67 6.54
CA VAL A 179 10.97 -8.51 7.75
C VAL A 179 9.67 -9.29 7.76
N LEU A 180 9.72 -10.56 8.15
CA LEU A 180 8.57 -11.22 8.76
C LEU A 180 8.91 -11.47 10.22
N GLN A 181 8.20 -10.79 11.12
CA GLN A 181 8.32 -11.12 12.54
C GLN A 181 7.70 -12.49 12.77
N SER A 182 8.40 -13.29 13.55
CA SER A 182 8.13 -14.71 13.80
C SER A 182 8.35 -15.05 15.27
N PRO A 183 7.90 -16.22 15.75
CA PRO A 183 8.23 -16.69 17.10
C PRO A 183 9.73 -16.70 17.41
N GLU A 184 10.58 -16.92 16.40
CA GLU A 184 12.04 -16.86 16.54
C GLU A 184 12.51 -15.42 16.81
N SER A 185 12.05 -14.45 16.02
CA SER A 185 12.39 -13.03 16.25
C SER A 185 11.91 -12.54 17.62
N VAL A 186 10.73 -12.98 18.09
CA VAL A 186 10.22 -12.67 19.43
C VAL A 186 11.13 -13.24 20.51
N ALA A 187 11.61 -14.47 20.34
CA ALA A 187 12.58 -15.08 21.25
C ALA A 187 13.92 -14.31 21.29
N HIS A 188 14.23 -13.54 20.24
CA HIS A 188 15.38 -12.64 20.15
C HIS A 188 15.04 -11.18 20.53
N GLY A 189 13.91 -10.94 21.19
CA GLY A 189 13.53 -9.60 21.65
C GLY A 189 12.84 -8.74 20.58
N ASN A 190 12.13 -9.38 19.64
CA ASN A 190 11.55 -8.79 18.43
C ASN A 190 12.62 -8.31 17.43
N ASP A 191 13.76 -9.02 17.39
CA ASP A 191 14.84 -8.78 16.45
C ASP A 191 14.93 -9.96 15.47
N ALA A 192 14.51 -9.72 14.23
CA ALA A 192 14.57 -10.71 13.17
C ALA A 192 15.97 -10.77 12.52
N ALA A 193 16.90 -9.88 12.85
CA ALA A 193 18.23 -9.89 12.27
C ALA A 193 18.92 -11.24 12.49
N GLY A 194 19.41 -11.84 11.41
CA GLY A 194 20.06 -13.15 11.42
C GLY A 194 19.11 -14.36 11.31
N THR A 195 17.79 -14.15 11.26
CA THR A 195 16.81 -15.19 10.91
C THR A 195 16.66 -15.32 9.38
N SER A 196 15.97 -16.36 8.91
CA SER A 196 15.63 -16.52 7.48
C SER A 196 14.58 -15.51 6.99
N THR A 197 13.91 -14.81 7.90
CA THR A 197 12.82 -13.87 7.61
C THR A 197 13.24 -12.41 7.71
N TYR A 198 14.53 -12.13 7.55
CA TYR A 198 15.06 -10.77 7.49
C TYR A 198 15.94 -10.57 6.25
N LYS A 199 15.71 -9.49 5.51
CA LYS A 199 16.50 -9.13 4.34
C LYS A 199 16.61 -7.62 4.18
N VAL A 200 17.85 -7.12 4.10
CA VAL A 200 18.11 -5.77 3.58
C VAL A 200 18.23 -5.85 2.05
N ALA A 201 17.39 -5.12 1.34
CA ALA A 201 17.40 -5.03 -0.12
C ALA A 201 17.81 -3.62 -0.57
N PRO A 202 18.81 -3.47 -1.47
CA PRO A 202 19.24 -2.16 -1.95
C PRO A 202 18.21 -1.56 -2.90
N LEU A 203 18.02 -0.24 -2.81
CA LEU A 203 17.20 0.55 -3.72
C LEU A 203 18.11 1.36 -4.65
N PRO A 204 17.99 1.22 -5.99
CA PRO A 204 18.87 1.90 -6.95
C PRO A 204 18.44 3.35 -7.26
N PHE A 205 17.77 3.99 -6.31
CA PHE A 205 17.21 5.34 -6.39
C PHE A 205 17.16 5.96 -4.99
N GLU A 206 17.05 7.29 -4.94
CA GLU A 206 16.90 8.07 -3.70
C GLU A 206 15.44 7.99 -3.19
N PRO A 207 15.14 7.25 -2.11
CA PRO A 207 13.76 7.02 -1.68
C PRO A 207 13.06 8.30 -1.18
N ASP A 208 13.83 9.31 -0.83
CA ASP A 208 13.39 10.60 -0.29
C ASP A 208 13.24 11.70 -1.36
N ASN A 209 13.68 11.45 -2.59
CA ASN A 209 13.66 12.47 -3.65
C ASN A 209 12.32 12.49 -4.41
N MET A 210 11.71 11.33 -4.63
CA MET A 210 10.47 11.19 -5.40
C MET A 210 9.60 10.03 -4.89
N PHE A 211 8.34 9.98 -5.28
CA PHE A 211 7.43 8.87 -4.95
C PHE A 211 7.79 7.59 -5.71
N HIS A 212 7.80 6.46 -5.02
CA HIS A 212 7.94 5.12 -5.60
C HIS A 212 6.78 4.20 -5.18
N GLU A 213 6.48 3.17 -5.97
CA GLU A 213 5.59 2.08 -5.52
C GLU A 213 6.39 1.14 -4.63
N TYR A 214 5.87 0.85 -3.44
CA TYR A 214 6.28 -0.26 -2.59
C TYR A 214 5.13 -1.26 -2.48
N ARG A 215 5.44 -2.55 -2.62
CA ARG A 215 4.43 -3.61 -2.63
C ARG A 215 4.92 -4.87 -1.95
N PHE A 216 4.03 -5.52 -1.21
CA PHE A 216 4.15 -6.93 -0.91
C PHE A 216 2.89 -7.71 -1.36
N ASP A 217 3.13 -8.86 -1.96
CA ASP A 217 2.13 -9.86 -2.34
C ASP A 217 2.24 -11.02 -1.36
N TRP A 218 1.19 -11.27 -0.60
CA TRP A 218 1.10 -12.24 0.48
C TRP A 218 0.07 -13.33 0.15
N THR A 219 0.54 -14.57 0.04
CA THR A 219 -0.29 -15.77 -0.09
C THR A 219 -0.02 -16.72 1.07
N ALA A 220 -0.71 -17.85 1.13
CA ALA A 220 -0.50 -18.83 2.20
C ALA A 220 0.93 -19.39 2.26
N ASP A 221 1.64 -19.40 1.14
CA ASP A 221 2.93 -20.08 1.01
C ASP A 221 4.12 -19.11 0.97
N ARG A 222 3.87 -17.81 0.72
CA ARG A 222 4.94 -16.83 0.52
C ARG A 222 4.51 -15.38 0.74
N VAL A 223 5.51 -14.55 1.00
CA VAL A 223 5.45 -13.09 0.86
C VAL A 223 6.50 -12.66 -0.15
N THR A 224 6.08 -11.99 -1.21
CA THR A 224 6.95 -11.51 -2.28
C THR A 224 6.92 -9.98 -2.33
N PHE A 225 8.09 -9.36 -2.26
CA PHE A 225 8.27 -7.92 -2.19
C PHE A 225 8.68 -7.33 -3.54
N TYR A 226 8.15 -6.15 -3.85
CA TYR A 226 8.37 -5.43 -5.09
C TYR A 226 8.54 -3.94 -4.85
N VAL A 227 9.26 -3.31 -5.78
CA VAL A 227 9.35 -1.85 -5.88
C VAL A 227 9.23 -1.43 -7.34
N ASP A 228 8.39 -0.43 -7.63
CA ASP A 228 8.06 0.02 -8.99
C ASP A 228 7.72 -1.15 -9.93
N GLY A 229 7.00 -2.14 -9.41
CA GLY A 229 6.65 -3.36 -10.13
C GLY A 229 7.79 -4.38 -10.33
N ALA A 230 9.02 -4.06 -9.98
CA ALA A 230 10.18 -4.96 -10.05
C ALA A 230 10.29 -5.85 -8.81
N PHE A 231 10.58 -7.13 -9.01
CA PHE A 231 10.81 -8.09 -7.91
C PHE A 231 12.04 -7.69 -7.10
N LEU A 232 11.92 -7.72 -5.76
CA LEU A 232 13.03 -7.52 -4.84
C LEU A 232 13.44 -8.81 -4.14
N TRP A 233 12.50 -9.45 -3.45
CA TRP A 233 12.79 -10.60 -2.60
C TRP A 233 11.53 -11.43 -2.33
N GLU A 234 11.72 -12.69 -1.94
CA GLU A 234 10.66 -13.60 -1.53
C GLU A 234 11.04 -14.33 -0.24
N MET A 235 10.07 -14.46 0.66
CA MET A 235 10.18 -15.27 1.87
C MET A 235 9.09 -16.34 1.85
N THR A 236 9.44 -17.57 2.21
CA THR A 236 8.57 -18.76 2.19
C THR A 236 8.48 -19.45 3.55
N GLU A 237 9.00 -18.82 4.60
CA GLU A 237 9.04 -19.33 5.97
C GLU A 237 8.35 -18.35 6.92
N GLN A 238 7.71 -18.86 7.98
CA GLN A 238 6.99 -18.07 8.98
C GLN A 238 5.96 -17.10 8.38
N ILE A 239 5.28 -17.52 7.31
CA ILE A 239 4.25 -16.72 6.66
C ILE A 239 3.11 -16.48 7.64
N PRO A 240 2.67 -15.23 7.86
CA PRO A 240 1.52 -14.95 8.71
C PRO A 240 0.27 -15.68 8.23
N THR A 241 -0.55 -16.12 9.18
CA THR A 241 -1.76 -16.94 8.97
C THR A 241 -3.00 -16.36 9.63
N GLU A 242 -2.84 -15.33 10.46
CA GLU A 242 -3.93 -14.66 11.18
C GLU A 242 -4.39 -13.40 10.45
N GLY A 243 -5.66 -13.03 10.69
CA GLY A 243 -6.20 -11.75 10.21
C GLY A 243 -5.67 -10.60 11.05
N GLY A 244 -5.36 -9.47 10.41
CA GLY A 244 -4.83 -8.29 11.09
C GLY A 244 -5.10 -7.00 10.33
N GLY A 245 -4.33 -5.96 10.64
CA GLY A 245 -4.44 -4.64 10.01
C GLY A 245 -3.24 -4.31 9.12
N ILE A 246 -3.43 -3.34 8.23
CA ILE A 246 -2.35 -2.66 7.52
C ILE A 246 -2.03 -1.37 8.26
N PHE A 247 -0.75 -1.11 8.44
CA PHE A 247 -0.23 -0.01 9.23
C PHE A 247 0.74 0.81 8.40
N PHE A 248 0.76 2.11 8.68
CA PHE A 248 1.84 3.00 8.30
C PHE A 248 2.26 3.79 9.52
N ASN A 249 3.56 3.87 9.76
CA ASN A 249 4.09 4.77 10.78
C ASN A 249 5.37 5.45 10.33
N HIS A 250 5.65 6.58 10.97
CA HIS A 250 6.90 7.31 10.81
C HIS A 250 7.32 7.75 12.22
N TRP A 251 8.49 7.28 12.65
CA TRP A 251 8.92 7.42 14.04
C TRP A 251 10.44 7.44 14.17
N SER A 252 10.90 7.83 15.36
CA SER A 252 12.28 7.63 15.81
C SER A 252 12.31 7.36 17.31
N ASN A 253 13.34 6.68 17.77
CA ASN A 253 13.60 6.44 19.20
C ASN A 253 15.09 6.55 19.55
N GLY A 254 15.93 6.86 18.56
CA GLY A 254 17.38 6.94 18.70
C GLY A 254 18.09 5.62 18.96
N ASP A 255 17.47 4.50 18.58
CA ASP A 255 18.18 3.23 18.50
C ASP A 255 19.29 3.31 17.43
N PRO A 256 20.58 3.14 17.79
CA PRO A 256 21.70 3.31 16.86
C PRO A 256 21.78 2.26 15.76
N ASN A 257 21.09 1.13 15.88
CA ASN A 257 21.05 0.12 14.82
C ASN A 257 19.69 0.08 14.11
N TRP A 258 18.78 1.02 14.38
CA TRP A 258 17.50 1.13 13.69
C TRP A 258 17.23 2.55 13.23
N SER A 259 16.46 3.34 13.98
CA SER A 259 16.12 4.70 13.56
C SER A 259 17.34 5.62 13.46
N ALA A 260 18.42 5.37 14.23
CA ALA A 260 19.68 6.13 14.23
C ALA A 260 19.52 7.66 14.36
N GLY A 261 18.43 8.10 15.00
CA GLY A 261 18.10 9.51 15.19
C GLY A 261 18.01 9.93 16.65
N PRO A 262 17.13 10.88 17.02
CA PRO A 262 16.07 11.53 16.23
C PRO A 262 16.58 12.43 15.10
N PRO A 263 15.72 12.88 14.16
CA PRO A 263 16.12 13.83 13.12
C PRO A 263 16.37 15.23 13.72
N ASP A 264 17.27 16.01 13.10
CA ASP A 264 17.64 17.37 13.55
C ASP A 264 16.53 18.42 13.31
N ALA A 265 15.56 18.09 12.46
CA ALA A 265 14.43 18.95 12.11
C ALA A 265 13.19 18.10 11.86
N ASP A 266 12.03 18.76 11.86
CA ASP A 266 10.78 18.13 11.44
C ASP A 266 10.92 17.54 10.03
N THR A 267 10.47 16.32 9.86
CA THR A 267 10.59 15.59 8.61
C THR A 267 9.35 14.74 8.35
N VAL A 268 9.08 14.47 7.08
CA VAL A 268 7.80 13.92 6.61
C VAL A 268 8.02 12.73 5.71
N MET A 269 7.13 11.74 5.84
CA MET A 269 6.90 10.68 4.88
C MET A 269 5.52 10.90 4.27
N THR A 270 5.40 10.90 2.95
CA THR A 270 4.15 11.22 2.26
C THR A 270 3.63 10.03 1.48
N LEU A 271 2.34 9.72 1.62
CA LEU A 271 1.65 8.67 0.90
C LEU A 271 0.79 9.29 -0.21
N SER A 272 0.99 8.91 -1.46
CA SER A 272 0.17 9.37 -2.60
C SER A 272 -1.07 8.49 -2.82
N TYR A 273 -0.96 7.19 -2.58
CA TYR A 273 -2.09 6.26 -2.60
C TYR A 273 -1.83 5.01 -1.77
N VAL A 274 -2.90 4.29 -1.41
CA VAL A 274 -2.86 2.90 -0.93
C VAL A 274 -3.85 2.05 -1.73
N LYS A 275 -3.46 0.81 -2.05
CA LYS A 275 -4.34 -0.19 -2.64
C LYS A 275 -4.08 -1.55 -2.01
N GLY A 276 -5.08 -2.11 -1.36
CA GLY A 276 -5.10 -3.49 -0.90
C GLY A 276 -6.14 -4.28 -1.67
N TYR A 277 -5.76 -5.47 -2.16
CA TYR A 277 -6.67 -6.48 -2.69
C TYR A 277 -6.45 -7.72 -1.86
N PHE A 278 -7.45 -8.15 -1.09
CA PHE A 278 -7.22 -9.12 -0.03
C PHE A 278 -8.39 -10.08 0.16
N ASN A 279 -8.13 -11.15 0.91
CA ASN A 279 -9.18 -11.92 1.56
C ASN A 279 -9.24 -11.54 3.03
N SER A 280 -10.30 -11.93 3.73
CA SER A 280 -10.46 -11.61 5.14
C SER A 280 -10.90 -12.81 5.96
N THR A 281 -10.68 -12.71 7.27
CA THR A 281 -11.20 -13.66 8.27
C THR A 281 -12.67 -13.38 8.63
N ASP A 282 -13.24 -12.24 8.23
CA ASP A 282 -14.67 -11.95 8.35
C ASP A 282 -15.47 -12.85 7.40
N THR A 283 -16.23 -13.78 7.98
CA THR A 283 -17.03 -14.76 7.23
C THR A 283 -18.19 -14.11 6.47
N ASP A 284 -18.78 -13.02 7.00
CA ASP A 284 -19.87 -12.34 6.32
C ASP A 284 -19.39 -11.71 5.02
N ARG A 285 -18.18 -11.13 5.02
CA ARG A 285 -17.58 -10.54 3.82
C ARG A 285 -17.01 -11.59 2.87
N SER A 286 -16.09 -12.42 3.38
CA SER A 286 -15.31 -13.37 2.58
C SER A 286 -16.13 -14.55 2.06
N GLN A 287 -17.25 -14.89 2.72
CA GLN A 287 -18.12 -16.00 2.31
C GLN A 287 -19.50 -15.54 1.88
N ASN A 288 -20.25 -14.83 2.76
CA ASN A 288 -21.66 -14.58 2.50
C ASN A 288 -21.87 -13.53 1.39
N ASP A 289 -21.18 -12.40 1.46
CA ASP A 289 -21.27 -11.35 0.45
C ASP A 289 -20.53 -11.73 -0.83
N TYR A 290 -19.38 -12.39 -0.73
CA TYR A 290 -18.70 -12.97 -1.89
C TYR A 290 -19.60 -13.94 -2.67
N LYS A 291 -20.28 -14.90 -2.02
CA LYS A 291 -21.19 -15.84 -2.69
C LYS A 291 -22.41 -15.17 -3.34
N LYS A 292 -22.84 -14.02 -2.84
CA LYS A 292 -23.89 -13.22 -3.50
C LYS A 292 -23.37 -12.56 -4.78
N ARG A 293 -22.13 -12.06 -4.76
CA ARG A 293 -21.46 -11.43 -5.90
C ARG A 293 -21.06 -12.45 -6.97
N CYS A 294 -20.45 -13.56 -6.57
CA CYS A 294 -19.99 -14.63 -7.44
C CYS A 294 -20.53 -16.00 -6.96
N PRO A 295 -21.80 -16.34 -7.29
CA PRO A 295 -22.41 -17.60 -6.86
C PRO A 295 -21.72 -18.84 -7.42
N THR A 296 -21.20 -18.73 -8.64
CA THR A 296 -20.38 -19.73 -9.31
C THR A 296 -19.11 -19.04 -9.76
N PHE A 297 -17.96 -19.55 -9.34
CA PHE A 297 -16.66 -19.02 -9.76
C PHE A 297 -16.54 -19.04 -11.29
N ASP A 298 -16.21 -17.90 -11.86
CA ASP A 298 -15.99 -17.71 -13.29
C ASP A 298 -14.70 -16.90 -13.48
N PRO A 299 -13.63 -17.51 -14.02
CA PRO A 299 -12.36 -16.83 -14.23
C PRO A 299 -12.47 -15.65 -15.20
N ALA A 300 -13.46 -15.62 -16.11
CA ALA A 300 -13.68 -14.48 -17.01
C ALA A 300 -14.23 -13.24 -16.27
N LYS A 301 -14.69 -13.43 -15.03
CA LYS A 301 -15.23 -12.40 -14.14
C LYS A 301 -14.26 -12.04 -13.02
N VAL A 302 -13.01 -12.49 -13.12
CA VAL A 302 -11.88 -12.06 -12.28
C VAL A 302 -11.09 -11.02 -13.06
N CYS A 303 -10.73 -9.92 -12.40
CA CYS A 303 -9.95 -8.86 -13.03
C CYS A 303 -8.48 -8.93 -12.61
N PRO A 304 -7.52 -8.95 -13.56
CA PRO A 304 -6.12 -8.87 -13.21
C PRO A 304 -5.81 -7.51 -12.59
N ILE A 305 -5.11 -7.51 -11.47
CA ILE A 305 -4.68 -6.28 -10.80
C ILE A 305 -3.57 -5.64 -11.64
N PRO A 306 -3.74 -4.38 -12.12
CA PRO A 306 -2.71 -3.72 -12.90
C PRO A 306 -1.43 -3.50 -12.12
N ALA A 307 -0.28 -3.74 -12.75
CA ALA A 307 1.02 -3.39 -12.17
C ALA A 307 1.27 -1.87 -12.28
N GLN A 308 1.85 -1.27 -11.24
CA GLN A 308 2.41 0.07 -11.32
C GLN A 308 3.91 -0.06 -11.62
N THR A 309 4.27 -0.06 -12.91
CA THR A 309 5.66 -0.28 -13.37
C THR A 309 6.48 1.01 -13.47
N SER A 310 5.91 2.14 -13.04
CA SER A 310 6.56 3.44 -13.01
C SER A 310 6.26 4.15 -11.71
N ALA A 311 7.26 4.81 -11.14
CA ALA A 311 7.14 5.68 -9.98
C ALA A 311 5.94 6.64 -10.08
N PRO A 312 5.06 6.73 -9.06
CA PRO A 312 3.89 7.58 -9.06
C PRO A 312 4.22 9.04 -8.67
N ASP A 313 5.16 9.66 -9.38
CA ASP A 313 5.72 10.96 -9.02
C ASP A 313 5.37 12.08 -10.02
N VAL A 314 4.98 13.25 -9.49
CA VAL A 314 4.52 14.41 -10.28
C VAL A 314 5.63 15.02 -11.15
N SER A 315 6.89 14.87 -10.77
CA SER A 315 8.05 15.38 -11.50
C SER A 315 8.29 14.65 -12.82
N LEU A 316 7.80 13.42 -12.95
CA LEU A 316 7.85 12.63 -14.18
C LEU A 316 6.81 13.04 -15.22
N GLY A 317 5.95 14.01 -14.89
CA GLY A 317 4.95 14.60 -15.78
C GLY A 317 3.52 14.44 -15.28
N PRO A 318 2.55 15.11 -15.92
CA PRO A 318 1.17 15.24 -15.42
C PRO A 318 0.38 13.93 -15.37
N ASP A 319 0.85 12.90 -16.07
CA ASP A 319 0.23 11.58 -16.12
C ASP A 319 0.98 10.53 -15.30
N ALA A 320 2.18 10.81 -14.80
CA ALA A 320 2.99 9.82 -14.09
C ALA A 320 2.43 9.42 -12.71
N PRO A 321 1.84 10.34 -11.92
CA PRO A 321 1.13 9.98 -10.69
C PRO A 321 -0.18 9.23 -10.93
N LYS A 322 -0.72 9.28 -12.16
CA LYS A 322 -1.98 8.62 -12.46
C LYS A 322 -1.84 7.13 -12.24
N THR A 323 -2.77 6.59 -11.48
CA THR A 323 -2.80 5.16 -11.22
C THR A 323 -4.22 4.63 -11.29
N TYR A 324 -4.36 3.36 -11.62
CA TYR A 324 -5.66 2.72 -11.81
C TYR A 324 -6.29 2.33 -10.47
N PHE A 325 -7.55 2.72 -10.25
CA PHE A 325 -8.35 2.33 -9.10
C PHE A 325 -9.63 1.64 -9.59
N PHE A 326 -9.88 0.40 -9.18
CA PHE A 326 -11.13 -0.29 -9.54
C PHE A 326 -12.36 0.46 -9.00
N SER A 327 -12.26 1.04 -7.80
CA SER A 327 -13.32 1.83 -7.15
C SER A 327 -13.72 3.08 -7.94
N GLN A 328 -12.86 3.57 -8.85
CA GLN A 328 -13.15 4.73 -9.70
C GLN A 328 -13.69 4.35 -11.09
N GLN A 329 -13.78 3.05 -11.39
CA GLN A 329 -14.29 2.55 -12.67
C GLN A 329 -15.70 1.99 -12.53
N GLU A 330 -16.59 2.37 -13.46
CA GLU A 330 -17.97 1.91 -13.47
C GLU A 330 -18.04 0.38 -13.62
N GLY A 331 -18.75 -0.29 -12.71
CA GLY A 331 -18.99 -1.73 -12.77
C GLY A 331 -17.82 -2.63 -12.35
N MET A 332 -16.71 -2.08 -11.86
CA MET A 332 -15.51 -2.83 -11.50
C MET A 332 -15.41 -3.25 -10.02
N THR A 333 -16.35 -2.78 -9.20
CA THR A 333 -16.44 -3.09 -7.75
C THR A 333 -17.87 -3.51 -7.33
N PRO A 334 -18.55 -4.37 -8.11
CA PRO A 334 -19.96 -4.67 -7.89
C PRO A 334 -20.20 -5.28 -6.51
N GLY A 335 -21.05 -4.65 -5.70
CA GLY A 335 -21.41 -5.15 -4.36
C GLY A 335 -20.27 -5.14 -3.34
N GLN A 336 -19.15 -4.48 -3.63
CA GLN A 336 -18.05 -4.31 -2.68
C GLN A 336 -18.44 -3.29 -1.59
N ILE A 337 -17.91 -3.48 -0.38
CA ILE A 337 -18.01 -2.50 0.70
C ILE A 337 -16.76 -1.63 0.62
N LEU A 338 -16.94 -0.39 0.16
CA LEU A 338 -15.85 0.54 -0.12
C LEU A 338 -15.76 1.62 0.95
N TYR A 339 -14.56 2.18 1.11
CA TYR A 339 -14.32 3.44 1.80
C TYR A 339 -14.30 4.60 0.81
N SER A 340 -14.31 5.82 1.31
CA SER A 340 -14.15 7.01 0.49
C SER A 340 -12.82 6.97 -0.25
N ASN A 341 -12.84 7.38 -1.51
CA ASN A 341 -11.66 7.53 -2.35
C ASN A 341 -11.57 9.00 -2.77
N GLY A 342 -10.39 9.63 -2.66
CA GLY A 342 -10.23 11.09 -2.71
C GLY A 342 -10.68 11.73 -4.02
N ALA A 343 -10.61 11.01 -5.14
CA ALA A 343 -11.06 11.55 -6.41
C ALA A 343 -12.59 11.44 -6.61
N THR A 344 -13.21 12.53 -7.08
CA THR A 344 -14.56 12.47 -7.67
C THR A 344 -14.54 11.65 -8.96
N LEU A 345 -15.44 10.65 -9.05
CA LEU A 345 -15.67 9.78 -10.23
C LEU A 345 -15.45 10.51 -11.57
N PHE A 346 -14.39 10.14 -12.28
CA PHE A 346 -14.29 10.38 -13.71
C PHE A 346 -14.25 9.04 -14.42
N SER A 347 -15.29 8.76 -15.21
CA SER A 347 -15.29 7.69 -16.20
C SER A 347 -14.09 7.91 -17.14
N ALA A 348 -13.01 7.17 -16.96
CA ALA A 348 -12.00 7.06 -18.01
C ALA A 348 -12.65 6.32 -19.19
N PRO A 349 -12.47 6.77 -20.44
CA PRO A 349 -12.96 6.02 -21.58
C PRO A 349 -12.20 4.69 -21.61
N ALA A 350 -12.93 3.59 -21.54
CA ALA A 350 -12.41 2.24 -21.76
C ALA A 350 -11.82 2.16 -23.17
N VAL A 351 -10.53 2.44 -23.31
CA VAL A 351 -9.80 2.21 -24.54
C VAL A 351 -8.78 1.11 -24.29
N SER A 352 -9.01 0.01 -25.02
CA SER A 352 -8.13 -1.14 -25.23
C SER A 352 -8.02 -2.19 -24.13
N VAL A 353 -9.14 -2.88 -23.89
CA VAL A 353 -9.11 -4.33 -23.69
C VAL A 353 -10.06 -4.95 -24.71
N LEU A 354 -9.54 -5.26 -25.91
CA LEU A 354 -10.06 -6.27 -26.85
C LEU A 354 -9.04 -6.46 -28.00
N ALA A 355 -8.50 -7.69 -28.07
CA ALA A 355 -7.43 -8.19 -28.92
C ALA A 355 -7.80 -8.29 -30.44
N PRO A 356 -6.91 -8.82 -31.32
CA PRO A 356 -6.91 -10.28 -31.46
C PRO A 356 -5.56 -10.95 -31.83
N LEU A 357 -5.42 -12.18 -31.34
CA LEU A 357 -5.06 -13.37 -32.12
C LEU A 357 -4.98 -13.14 -33.65
N LEU A 358 -3.78 -13.20 -34.23
CA LEU A 358 -3.47 -13.73 -35.58
C LEU A 358 -2.06 -13.34 -36.01
N VAL A 359 -1.04 -14.15 -35.72
CA VAL A 359 0.01 -14.48 -36.69
C VAL A 359 0.60 -15.86 -36.33
N ALA A 360 -0.02 -16.91 -36.85
CA ALA A 360 0.66 -18.17 -37.14
C ALA A 360 0.14 -18.68 -38.49
N PHE A 361 1.07 -19.16 -39.32
CA PHE A 361 0.93 -19.62 -40.71
C PHE A 361 0.99 -18.56 -41.82
N LEU A 362 2.20 -18.31 -42.32
CA LEU A 362 2.59 -18.81 -43.64
C LEU A 362 4.12 -18.76 -43.82
N SER A 363 4.68 -19.96 -43.98
CA SER A 363 6.03 -20.27 -44.40
C SER A 363 6.25 -20.00 -45.89
N TRP A 364 7.48 -19.56 -46.22
CA TRP A 364 8.20 -19.72 -47.50
C TRP A 364 7.72 -18.92 -48.72
N THR A 365 8.57 -18.02 -49.22
CA THR A 365 9.29 -18.16 -50.51
C THR A 365 10.27 -17.00 -50.74
N LEU A 366 11.55 -17.36 -50.96
CA LEU A 366 12.49 -16.85 -51.98
C LEU A 366 12.79 -15.33 -52.05
N ALA A 367 13.98 -14.93 -51.59
CA ALA A 367 15.10 -14.44 -52.40
C ALA A 367 16.35 -14.23 -51.52
#